data_AF-A0A520IC42-F1
#
_entry.id   AF-A0A520IC42-F1
#
_cell.length_a   1.000
_cell.length_b   1.000
_cell.length_c   1.000
_cell.angle_alpha   90.00
_cell.angle_beta   90.00
_cell.angle_gamma   90.00
#
_symmetry.space_group_name_H-M   'P 1'
#
loop_
_entity.id
_entity.type
_entity.pdbx_description
1 polymer ?
#
loop_
_entity_poly.entity_id
_entity_poly.type
_entity_poly.pdbx_seq_one_letter_code
_entity_poly.pdbx_strand_id
1 'polypeptide(L)'
;EKQVNELNLDIGDRRLRLTLELARKLIGVPRHMSQHPGGFVLTHDRLDDLVPIEPAAMEDRQIIEWDKDDIDALKFMKVDVLGLGMLGCMNRAFNMLEADKGLRVGLADLQDDDPDVYAMISKADTLGTFQIESRAQMSMLPRMKPRRFYDLVIQVAIVRPGPIQGDMVHPYLRRREGLEKPEYPRPELRAVLEKTLGVPLFQEQAMKVAIVGAGFTPAEADQLRRAMATFKFTGGVSHFSEKLIGGMVERGYPREFAERTFRQLEGFGSYGFPESHAASFAKISYASSWMKHHHPDVFCAALMNAQPMGFYAPAQIVRDAREHGVVVRPPCVNASRWDCTLEPYGGRYLAVRLGLRQIRGLSNADGAKIVGARELTAFESVEDVWRRSGVQRAAIEKLADGDAFHNFGADRRHGLWKVRGLGEAPLP
;
A
#
# COMPACT_ATOMS: atom_id res chain seq x y z
N GLU A 1 33.47 -5.98 6.30
CA GLU A 1 34.59 -5.02 6.24
C GLU A 1 34.13 -3.69 5.67
N LYS A 2 33.73 -3.59 4.39
CA LYS A 2 33.20 -2.34 3.81
C LYS A 2 32.11 -1.66 4.67
N GLN A 3 31.06 -2.41 5.04
CA GLN A 3 29.98 -1.91 5.90
C GLN A 3 30.42 -1.58 7.34
N VAL A 4 31.46 -2.26 7.84
CA VAL A 4 31.98 -2.03 9.21
C VAL A 4 32.70 -0.68 9.25
N ASN A 5 33.48 -0.39 8.21
CA ASN A 5 34.16 0.88 8.03
C ASN A 5 33.16 2.03 7.79
N GLU A 6 32.11 1.81 6.98
CA GLU A 6 31.04 2.80 6.75
C GLU A 6 30.29 3.19 8.04
N LEU A 7 30.19 2.27 8.99
CA LEU A 7 29.56 2.49 10.30
C LEU A 7 30.54 2.99 11.38
N ASN A 8 31.81 3.27 11.02
CA ASN A 8 32.89 3.65 11.94
C ASN A 8 33.05 2.69 13.13
N LEU A 9 32.89 1.38 12.88
CA LEU A 9 33.08 0.35 13.90
C LEU A 9 34.53 -0.16 13.89
N ASP A 10 35.08 -0.43 15.08
CA ASP A 10 36.45 -0.93 15.23
C ASP A 10 36.56 -2.42 14.86
N ILE A 11 37.15 -2.72 13.70
CA ILE A 11 37.44 -4.08 13.24
C ILE A 11 38.41 -4.84 14.18
N GLY A 12 39.23 -4.12 14.94
CA GLY A 12 40.13 -4.69 15.93
C GLY A 12 39.41 -5.27 17.16
N ASP A 13 38.19 -4.82 17.45
CA ASP A 13 37.41 -5.32 18.59
C ASP A 13 37.09 -6.82 18.41
N ARG A 14 37.61 -7.62 19.34
CA ARG A 14 37.37 -9.06 19.40
C ARG A 14 35.89 -9.41 19.44
N ARG A 15 35.06 -8.66 20.16
CA ARG A 15 33.60 -8.92 20.26
C ARG A 15 32.93 -8.72 18.91
N LEU A 16 33.20 -7.60 18.26
CA LEU A 16 32.66 -7.33 16.93
C LEU A 16 33.07 -8.40 15.92
N ARG A 17 34.35 -8.78 15.91
CA ARG A 17 34.85 -9.85 15.03
C ARG A 17 34.13 -11.17 15.25
N LEU A 18 34.00 -11.60 16.51
CA LEU A 18 33.29 -12.83 16.87
C LEU A 18 31.80 -12.75 16.48
N THR A 19 31.14 -11.63 16.73
CA THR A 19 29.75 -11.41 16.33
C THR A 19 29.59 -11.53 14.82
N LEU A 20 30.45 -10.90 14.02
CA LEU A 20 30.39 -10.97 12.56
C LEU A 20 30.70 -12.38 12.04
N GLU A 21 31.65 -13.10 12.66
CA GLU A 21 31.97 -14.47 12.29
C GLU A 21 30.79 -15.41 12.57
N LEU A 22 30.21 -15.34 13.77
CA LEU A 22 29.04 -16.15 14.13
C LEU A 22 27.81 -15.77 13.30
N ALA A 23 27.57 -14.48 13.08
CA ALA A 23 26.48 -14.02 12.24
C ALA A 23 26.59 -14.59 10.81
N ARG A 24 27.79 -14.56 10.21
CA ARG A 24 28.02 -15.14 8.87
C ARG A 24 27.74 -16.64 8.85
N LYS A 25 28.10 -17.38 9.90
CA LYS A 25 27.80 -18.81 10.04
C LYS A 25 26.30 -19.10 10.17
N LEU A 26 25.51 -18.14 10.66
CA LEU A 26 24.06 -18.28 10.85
C LEU A 26 23.23 -17.74 9.67
N ILE A 27 23.82 -16.98 8.73
CA ILE A 27 23.11 -16.52 7.53
C ILE A 27 22.67 -17.72 6.70
N GLY A 28 21.37 -17.79 6.40
CA GLY A 28 20.77 -18.87 5.62
C GLY A 28 20.27 -20.05 6.44
N VAL A 29 20.54 -20.09 7.75
CA VAL A 29 19.99 -21.13 8.63
C VAL A 29 18.49 -20.85 8.87
N PRO A 30 17.59 -21.82 8.61
CA PRO A 30 16.17 -21.66 8.90
C PRO A 30 15.93 -21.45 10.40
N ARG A 31 15.12 -20.43 10.76
CA ARG A 31 14.81 -20.12 12.16
C ARG A 31 13.58 -20.86 12.68
N HIS A 32 12.52 -20.90 11.88
CA HIS A 32 11.25 -21.57 12.17
C HIS A 32 10.47 -21.70 10.85
N MET A 33 9.52 -22.64 10.81
CA MET A 33 8.54 -22.74 9.73
C MET A 33 7.53 -21.62 9.89
N SER A 34 7.26 -20.90 8.80
CA SER A 34 6.33 -19.76 8.79
C SER A 34 5.23 -20.01 7.77
N GLN A 35 4.07 -19.44 8.01
CA GLN A 35 2.90 -19.61 7.15
C GLN A 35 2.93 -18.58 6.04
N HIS A 36 2.74 -19.01 4.79
CA HIS A 36 2.59 -18.06 3.67
C HIS A 36 1.26 -17.30 3.86
N PRO A 37 1.27 -15.96 3.96
CA PRO A 37 0.13 -15.17 4.44
C PRO A 37 -1.10 -15.15 3.51
N GLY A 38 -1.01 -15.78 2.34
CA GLY A 38 -2.14 -15.93 1.42
C GLY A 38 -2.05 -17.13 0.49
N GLY A 39 -1.13 -18.06 0.72
CA GLY A 39 -0.86 -19.13 -0.26
C GLY A 39 -1.75 -20.32 0.02
N PHE A 40 -2.58 -20.69 -0.95
CA PHE A 40 -3.41 -21.88 -0.91
C PHE A 40 -2.96 -22.85 -1.99
N VAL A 41 -2.88 -24.12 -1.63
CA VAL A 41 -2.53 -25.21 -2.54
C VAL A 41 -3.77 -26.05 -2.77
N LEU A 42 -4.05 -26.35 -4.04
CA LEU A 42 -5.15 -27.20 -4.44
C LEU A 42 -4.60 -28.39 -5.23
N THR A 43 -5.02 -29.58 -4.83
CA THR A 43 -4.69 -30.84 -5.50
C THR A 43 -5.98 -31.52 -5.94
N HIS A 44 -5.90 -32.36 -6.97
CA HIS A 44 -7.03 -33.18 -7.40
C HIS A 44 -7.35 -34.25 -6.35
N ASP A 45 -6.30 -34.92 -5.86
CA ASP A 45 -6.40 -35.96 -4.84
C ASP A 45 -6.16 -35.39 -3.44
N ARG A 46 -6.32 -36.26 -2.44
CA ARG A 46 -6.08 -35.94 -1.03
C ARG A 46 -4.66 -35.41 -0.82
N LEU A 47 -4.57 -34.24 -0.19
CA LEU A 47 -3.30 -33.57 0.03
C LEU A 47 -2.40 -34.34 1.01
N ASP A 48 -2.99 -35.04 1.98
CA ASP A 48 -2.26 -35.83 2.98
C ASP A 48 -1.68 -37.15 2.44
N ASP A 49 -2.13 -37.60 1.26
CA ASP A 49 -1.49 -38.71 0.53
C ASP A 49 -0.24 -38.23 -0.24
N LEU A 50 -0.07 -36.92 -0.42
CA LEU A 50 0.99 -36.30 -1.23
C LEU A 50 2.08 -35.64 -0.38
N VAL A 51 1.69 -34.94 0.69
CA VAL A 51 2.59 -34.17 1.56
C VAL A 51 2.11 -34.21 3.01
N PRO A 52 3.03 -34.27 4.00
CA PRO A 52 2.65 -34.10 5.39
C PRO A 52 1.92 -32.78 5.64
N ILE A 53 0.86 -32.85 6.45
CA ILE A 53 0.03 -31.71 6.84
C ILE A 53 0.16 -31.53 8.36
N GLU A 54 0.42 -30.30 8.79
CA GLU A 54 0.45 -29.94 10.21
C GLU A 54 -0.59 -28.86 10.54
N PRO A 55 -1.11 -28.83 11.78
CA PRO A 55 -1.92 -27.73 12.26
C PRO A 55 -1.12 -26.42 12.28
N ALA A 56 -1.72 -25.35 11.77
CA ALA A 56 -1.14 -24.03 11.81
C ALA A 56 -1.31 -23.40 13.22
N ALA A 57 -0.60 -22.30 13.47
CA ALA A 57 -0.74 -21.53 14.71
C ALA A 57 -2.12 -20.86 14.89
N MET A 58 -2.85 -20.63 13.77
CA MET A 58 -4.22 -20.13 13.81
C MET A 58 -5.18 -21.32 13.91
N GLU A 59 -6.20 -21.18 14.75
CA GLU A 59 -7.29 -22.15 14.88
C GLU A 59 -7.95 -22.41 13.52
N ASP A 60 -8.34 -23.66 13.27
CA ASP A 60 -8.96 -24.12 12.01
C ASP A 60 -8.15 -23.83 10.73
N ARG A 61 -6.82 -23.87 10.85
CA ARG A 61 -5.88 -23.74 9.72
C ARG A 61 -4.88 -24.88 9.72
N GLN A 62 -4.53 -25.33 8.51
CA GLN A 62 -3.55 -26.37 8.25
C GLN A 62 -2.51 -25.87 7.25
N ILE A 63 -1.29 -26.36 7.35
CA ILE A 63 -0.19 -26.05 6.43
C ILE A 63 0.52 -27.32 5.99
N ILE A 64 1.19 -27.24 4.85
CA ILE A 64 2.07 -28.28 4.32
C ILE A 64 3.53 -27.90 4.56
N GLU A 65 4.41 -28.89 4.60
CA GLU A 65 5.85 -28.65 4.86
C GLU A 65 6.60 -28.04 3.66
N TRP A 66 6.06 -28.18 2.44
CA TRP A 66 6.67 -27.70 1.21
C TRP A 66 6.54 -26.20 1.00
N ASP A 67 7.60 -25.60 0.45
CA ASP A 67 7.61 -24.18 0.14
C ASP A 67 7.05 -23.88 -1.26
N LYS A 68 7.08 -22.60 -1.64
CA LYS A 68 6.54 -22.16 -2.95
C LYS A 68 7.28 -22.81 -4.13
N ASP A 69 8.59 -22.99 -4.01
CA ASP A 69 9.43 -23.47 -5.10
C ASP A 69 9.24 -24.98 -5.28
N ASP A 70 9.07 -25.72 -4.18
CA ASP A 70 8.68 -27.14 -4.21
C ASP A 70 7.31 -27.33 -4.89
N ILE A 71 6.33 -26.49 -4.54
CA ILE A 71 4.98 -26.53 -5.12
C ILE A 71 4.99 -26.20 -6.63
N ASP A 72 5.83 -25.26 -7.05
CA ASP A 72 6.03 -24.93 -8.47
C ASP A 72 6.72 -26.07 -9.24
N ALA A 73 7.74 -26.69 -8.63
CA ALA A 73 8.45 -27.83 -9.22
C ALA A 73 7.53 -29.04 -9.43
N LEU A 74 6.64 -29.29 -8.47
CA LEU A 74 5.62 -30.34 -8.54
C LEU A 74 4.40 -29.96 -9.41
N LYS A 75 4.35 -28.71 -9.88
CA LYS A 75 3.27 -28.16 -10.71
C LYS A 75 1.90 -28.23 -10.03
N PHE A 76 1.88 -28.08 -8.71
CA PHE A 76 0.63 -28.04 -7.96
C PHE A 76 -0.08 -26.71 -8.22
N MET A 77 -1.42 -26.74 -8.19
CA MET A 77 -2.18 -25.52 -8.36
C MET A 77 -2.04 -24.68 -7.10
N LYS A 78 -1.49 -23.47 -7.26
CA LYS A 78 -1.36 -22.49 -6.20
C LYS A 78 -2.24 -21.27 -6.47
N VAL A 79 -2.99 -20.83 -5.46
CA VAL A 79 -3.76 -19.59 -5.49
C VAL A 79 -3.33 -18.69 -4.34
N ASP A 80 -2.99 -17.43 -4.65
CA ASP A 80 -2.69 -16.43 -3.62
C ASP A 80 -3.93 -15.59 -3.30
N VAL A 81 -4.45 -15.72 -2.08
CA VAL A 81 -5.54 -14.90 -1.52
C VAL A 81 -4.93 -13.81 -0.64
N LEU A 82 -4.70 -12.64 -1.25
CA LEU A 82 -4.05 -11.51 -0.58
C LEU A 82 -5.07 -10.52 -0.03
N GLY A 83 -4.96 -10.23 1.28
CA GLY A 83 -5.74 -9.19 1.94
C GLY A 83 -5.19 -7.79 1.64
N LEU A 84 -5.58 -7.19 0.51
CA LEU A 84 -5.19 -5.81 0.20
C LEU A 84 -6.05 -4.82 0.98
N GLY A 85 -5.48 -4.23 2.05
CA GLY A 85 -6.21 -3.34 2.97
C GLY A 85 -6.99 -2.21 2.28
N MET A 86 -6.43 -1.64 1.20
CA MET A 86 -7.11 -0.58 0.44
C MET A 86 -8.39 -1.05 -0.25
N LEU A 87 -8.46 -2.28 -0.75
CA LEU A 87 -9.72 -2.81 -1.30
C LEU A 87 -10.79 -2.91 -0.21
N GLY A 88 -10.39 -3.32 1.00
CA GLY A 88 -11.27 -3.30 2.16
C GLY A 88 -11.70 -1.88 2.55
N CYS A 89 -10.81 -0.90 2.46
CA CYS A 89 -11.13 0.53 2.69
C CYS A 89 -12.15 1.02 1.65
N MET A 90 -11.88 0.80 0.36
CA MET A 90 -12.76 1.22 -0.73
C MET A 90 -14.13 0.55 -0.64
N ASN A 91 -14.21 -0.74 -0.32
CA ASN A 91 -15.48 -1.41 -0.10
C ASN A 91 -16.31 -0.74 1.01
N ARG A 92 -15.69 -0.38 2.14
CA ARG A 92 -16.36 0.38 3.20
C ARG A 92 -16.80 1.76 2.71
N ALA A 93 -15.95 2.44 1.96
CA ALA A 93 -16.25 3.77 1.43
C ALA A 93 -17.45 3.74 0.48
N PHE A 94 -17.52 2.79 -0.46
CA PHE A 94 -18.66 2.64 -1.37
C PHE A 94 -19.95 2.28 -0.62
N ASN A 95 -19.87 1.40 0.38
CA ASN A 95 -21.05 1.07 1.20
C ASN A 95 -21.56 2.27 2.01
N MET A 96 -20.67 3.08 2.59
CA MET A 96 -21.04 4.33 3.27
C MET A 96 -21.61 5.35 2.29
N LEU A 97 -21.05 5.42 1.08
CA LEU A 97 -21.51 6.34 0.06
C LEU A 97 -22.96 6.03 -0.37
N GLU A 98 -23.27 4.75 -0.56
CA GLU A 98 -24.63 4.29 -0.85
C GLU A 98 -25.56 4.52 0.36
N ALA A 99 -25.16 4.13 1.56
CA ALA A 99 -26.01 4.20 2.76
C ALA A 99 -26.29 5.64 3.23
N ASP A 100 -25.28 6.50 3.24
CA ASP A 100 -25.36 7.82 3.86
C ASP A 100 -25.60 8.95 2.84
N LYS A 101 -25.29 8.73 1.56
CA LYS A 101 -25.49 9.73 0.48
C LYS A 101 -26.39 9.26 -0.66
N GLY A 102 -26.84 8.00 -0.67
CA GLY A 102 -27.68 7.45 -1.73
C GLY A 102 -26.97 7.31 -3.08
N LEU A 103 -25.64 7.39 -3.11
CA LEU A 103 -24.86 7.33 -4.35
C LEU A 103 -24.26 5.94 -4.49
N ARG A 104 -24.80 5.15 -5.43
CA ARG A 104 -24.30 3.82 -5.75
C ARG A 104 -23.21 3.90 -6.82
N VAL A 105 -21.97 3.77 -6.38
CA VAL A 105 -20.76 3.80 -7.23
C VAL A 105 -19.83 2.67 -6.77
N GLY A 106 -19.14 2.03 -7.71
CA GLY A 106 -18.08 1.06 -7.44
C GLY A 106 -16.85 1.27 -8.33
N LEU A 107 -15.83 0.42 -8.17
CA LEU A 107 -14.60 0.53 -8.98
C LEU A 107 -14.87 0.41 -10.49
N ALA A 108 -15.88 -0.37 -10.88
CA ALA A 108 -16.21 -0.58 -12.28
C ALA A 108 -16.78 0.69 -12.93
N ASP A 109 -17.42 1.58 -12.17
CA ASP A 109 -18.05 2.80 -12.69
C ASP A 109 -17.02 3.93 -12.90
N LEU A 110 -15.86 3.86 -12.23
CA LEU A 110 -14.81 4.87 -12.31
C LEU A 110 -13.84 4.61 -13.48
N GLN A 111 -14.35 4.59 -14.72
CA GLN A 111 -13.50 4.44 -15.92
C GLN A 111 -13.12 5.77 -16.59
N ASP A 112 -13.85 6.86 -16.32
CA ASP A 112 -13.61 8.15 -16.95
C ASP A 112 -12.59 9.00 -16.17
N ASP A 113 -11.78 9.77 -16.91
CA ASP A 113 -10.78 10.67 -16.38
C ASP A 113 -11.42 11.97 -15.86
N ASP A 114 -11.24 12.26 -14.57
CA ASP A 114 -11.71 13.48 -13.90
C ASP A 114 -10.55 14.50 -13.73
N PRO A 115 -10.58 15.65 -14.43
CA PRO A 115 -9.53 16.66 -14.36
C PRO A 115 -9.28 17.19 -12.93
N ASP A 116 -10.30 17.28 -12.08
CA ASP A 116 -10.17 17.85 -10.74
C ASP A 116 -9.48 16.85 -9.78
N VAL A 117 -9.74 15.56 -9.97
CA VAL A 117 -8.99 14.48 -9.28
C VAL A 117 -7.52 14.53 -9.67
N TYR A 118 -7.21 14.66 -10.97
CA TYR A 118 -5.83 14.81 -11.43
C TYR A 118 -5.15 16.11 -10.95
N ALA A 119 -5.91 17.20 -10.80
CA ALA A 119 -5.41 18.45 -10.24
C ALA A 119 -5.04 18.30 -8.75
N MET A 120 -5.85 17.59 -7.96
CA MET A 120 -5.54 17.23 -6.57
C MET A 120 -4.28 16.35 -6.49
N ILE A 121 -4.22 15.29 -7.29
CA ILE A 121 -3.07 14.39 -7.37
C ILE A 121 -1.80 15.18 -7.75
N SER A 122 -1.88 16.06 -8.73
CA SER A 122 -0.74 16.88 -9.18
C SER A 122 -0.20 17.83 -8.11
N LYS A 123 -1.04 18.23 -7.13
CA LYS A 123 -0.61 19.03 -5.97
C LYS A 123 0.03 18.19 -4.86
N ALA A 124 0.17 16.88 -5.10
CA ALA A 124 0.59 15.89 -4.10
C ALA A 124 -0.37 15.79 -2.91
N ASP A 125 -1.66 16.12 -3.10
CA ASP A 125 -2.67 15.96 -2.06
C ASP A 125 -3.24 14.53 -2.08
N THR A 126 -2.37 13.59 -1.70
CA THR A 126 -2.58 12.15 -1.88
C THR A 126 -2.48 11.35 -0.58
N LEU A 127 -2.50 12.02 0.58
CA LEU A 127 -2.49 11.35 1.88
C LEU A 127 -3.62 10.30 1.96
N GLY A 128 -3.28 9.06 2.32
CA GLY A 128 -4.22 7.95 2.46
C GLY A 128 -4.58 7.26 1.14
N THR A 129 -4.21 7.81 -0.02
CA THR A 129 -4.53 7.22 -1.33
C THR A 129 -3.56 6.11 -1.71
N PHE A 130 -4.02 5.13 -2.48
CA PHE A 130 -3.24 3.92 -2.75
C PHE A 130 -1.99 4.20 -3.60
N GLN A 131 -0.83 3.66 -3.18
CA GLN A 131 0.45 3.65 -3.90
C GLN A 131 1.10 5.01 -4.20
N ILE A 132 0.37 6.11 -4.15
CA ILE A 132 0.87 7.47 -4.47
C ILE A 132 0.94 8.41 -3.26
N GLU A 133 0.87 7.85 -2.05
CA GLU A 133 0.88 8.60 -0.78
C GLU A 133 2.25 8.67 -0.09
N SER A 134 3.26 7.90 -0.52
CA SER A 134 4.58 7.94 0.14
C SER A 134 5.30 9.27 -0.11
N ARG A 135 6.24 9.69 0.75
CA ARG A 135 7.00 10.93 0.55
C ARG A 135 7.71 11.00 -0.81
N ALA A 136 8.26 9.88 -1.28
CA ALA A 136 8.94 9.81 -2.57
C ALA A 136 7.95 9.91 -3.75
N GLN A 137 6.72 9.41 -3.57
CA GLN A 137 5.65 9.56 -4.55
C GLN A 137 5.14 11.00 -4.57
N MET A 138 4.84 11.56 -3.40
CA MET A 138 4.36 12.94 -3.24
C MET A 138 5.35 13.99 -3.76
N SER A 139 6.66 13.79 -3.63
CA SER A 139 7.65 14.71 -4.22
C SER A 139 7.70 14.66 -5.75
N MET A 140 7.27 13.55 -6.35
CA MET A 140 7.29 13.32 -7.79
C MET A 140 6.03 13.86 -8.48
N LEU A 141 4.87 13.79 -7.82
CA LEU A 141 3.57 14.19 -8.39
C LEU A 141 3.55 15.62 -8.97
N PRO A 142 4.08 16.66 -8.29
CA PRO A 142 4.08 18.03 -8.83
C PRO A 142 4.96 18.22 -10.07
N ARG A 143 5.92 17.30 -10.28
CA ARG A 143 6.79 17.28 -11.45
C ARG A 143 6.16 16.50 -12.60
N MET A 144 5.60 15.32 -12.32
CA MET A 144 4.93 14.50 -13.33
C MET A 144 3.66 15.18 -13.88
N LYS A 145 2.91 15.86 -13.01
CA LYS A 145 1.59 16.47 -13.30
C LYS A 145 0.68 15.49 -14.06
N PRO A 146 0.22 14.40 -13.43
CA PRO A 146 -0.69 13.45 -14.05
C PRO A 146 -1.94 14.16 -14.57
N ARG A 147 -2.42 13.78 -15.77
CA ARG A 147 -3.62 14.34 -16.42
C ARG A 147 -4.59 13.30 -16.96
N ARG A 148 -4.17 12.04 -16.97
CA ARG A 148 -4.90 10.90 -17.54
C ARG A 148 -4.51 9.62 -16.84
N PHE A 149 -5.33 8.59 -16.97
CA PHE A 149 -5.12 7.31 -16.30
C PHE A 149 -3.72 6.73 -16.51
N TYR A 150 -3.21 6.78 -17.74
CA TYR A 150 -1.90 6.21 -18.07
C TYR A 150 -0.74 6.89 -17.33
N ASP A 151 -0.88 8.16 -16.92
CA ASP A 151 0.14 8.81 -16.12
C ASP A 151 0.23 8.20 -14.71
N LEU A 152 -0.90 7.75 -14.14
CA LEU A 152 -0.90 7.01 -12.86
C LEU A 152 -0.24 5.64 -12.99
N VAL A 153 -0.46 4.95 -14.12
CA VAL A 153 0.22 3.68 -14.44
C VAL A 153 1.74 3.87 -14.37
N ILE A 154 2.24 4.97 -14.94
CA ILE A 154 3.66 5.32 -14.86
C ILE A 154 4.06 5.70 -13.42
N GLN A 155 3.27 6.48 -12.70
CA GLN A 155 3.57 6.91 -11.33
C GLN A 155 3.76 5.73 -10.37
N VAL A 156 2.91 4.70 -10.49
CA VAL A 156 3.00 3.46 -9.70
C VAL A 156 4.28 2.67 -10.02
N ALA A 157 4.79 2.77 -11.24
CA ALA A 157 5.96 2.03 -11.69
C ALA A 157 7.30 2.78 -11.48
N ILE A 158 7.31 4.11 -11.59
CA ILE A 158 8.54 4.89 -11.74
C ILE A 158 9.33 5.10 -10.45
N VAL A 159 8.66 5.19 -9.29
CA VAL A 159 9.32 5.46 -7.99
C VAL A 159 9.77 4.15 -7.35
N ARG A 160 10.82 3.55 -7.93
CA ARG A 160 11.36 2.23 -7.52
C ARG A 160 12.87 2.16 -7.68
N PRO A 161 13.57 1.27 -6.95
CA PRO A 161 15.02 1.13 -7.05
C PRO A 161 15.51 0.88 -8.48
N GLY A 162 14.82 0.07 -9.28
CA GLY A 162 15.19 -0.23 -10.67
C GLY A 162 15.26 0.99 -11.58
N PRO A 163 14.15 1.69 -11.82
CA PRO A 163 14.14 2.92 -12.60
C PRO A 163 15.12 3.98 -12.10
N ILE A 164 15.37 4.05 -10.79
CA ILE A 164 16.36 4.97 -10.19
C ILE A 164 17.79 4.54 -10.56
N GLN A 165 18.12 3.26 -10.42
CA GLN A 165 19.44 2.70 -10.75
C GLN A 165 19.74 2.72 -12.25
N GLY A 166 18.72 2.52 -13.08
CA GLY A 166 18.82 2.55 -14.54
C GLY A 166 18.75 3.95 -15.16
N ASP A 167 18.84 5.02 -14.36
CA ASP A 167 18.73 6.42 -14.79
C ASP A 167 17.53 6.71 -15.71
N MET A 168 16.37 6.12 -15.40
CA MET A 168 15.14 6.27 -16.20
C MET A 168 14.27 7.43 -15.71
N VAL A 169 14.32 7.71 -14.41
CA VAL A 169 13.44 8.69 -13.76
C VAL A 169 13.74 10.10 -14.26
N HIS A 170 15.01 10.50 -14.28
CA HIS A 170 15.39 11.87 -14.64
C HIS A 170 15.09 12.20 -16.12
N PRO A 171 15.44 11.36 -17.11
CA PRO A 171 15.05 11.60 -18.50
C PRO A 171 13.54 11.69 -18.70
N TYR A 172 12.77 10.79 -18.08
CA TYR A 172 11.32 10.82 -18.20
C TYR A 172 10.75 12.15 -17.66
N LEU A 173 11.19 12.59 -16.47
CA LEU A 173 10.72 13.83 -15.88
C LEU A 173 11.11 15.06 -16.70
N ARG A 174 12.36 15.17 -17.17
CA ARG A 174 12.78 16.31 -18.01
C ARG A 174 11.94 16.41 -19.28
N ARG A 175 11.62 15.27 -19.90
CA ARG A 175 10.75 15.20 -21.08
C ARG A 175 9.31 15.58 -20.76
N ARG A 176 8.82 15.14 -19.60
CA ARG A 176 7.48 15.50 -19.10
C ARG A 176 7.35 16.99 -18.77
N GLU A 177 8.42 17.58 -18.23
CA GLU A 177 8.54 19.01 -17.90
C GLU A 177 8.80 19.88 -19.14
N GLY A 178 9.03 19.28 -20.32
CA GLY A 178 9.33 19.99 -21.56
C GLY A 178 10.76 20.53 -21.67
N LEU A 179 11.65 20.14 -20.74
CA LEU A 179 13.06 20.53 -20.71
C LEU A 179 13.91 19.75 -21.72
N GLU A 180 13.44 18.57 -22.15
CA GLU A 180 14.10 17.69 -23.11
C GLU A 180 13.04 17.19 -24.12
N LYS A 181 13.35 17.17 -25.41
CA LYS A 181 12.44 16.57 -26.40
C LYS A 181 12.65 15.05 -26.43
N PRO A 182 11.58 14.22 -26.38
CA PRO A 182 11.71 12.79 -26.59
C PRO A 182 12.31 12.49 -27.96
N GLU A 183 13.36 11.67 -27.99
CA GLU A 183 14.00 11.21 -29.22
C GLU A 183 13.53 9.79 -29.54
N TYR A 184 13.11 9.58 -30.79
CA TYR A 184 12.76 8.27 -31.32
C TYR A 184 13.53 8.06 -32.62
N PRO A 185 14.67 7.33 -32.60
CA PRO A 185 15.51 7.16 -33.78
C PRO A 185 14.75 6.56 -34.97
N ARG A 186 13.71 5.76 -34.70
CA ARG A 186 12.88 5.13 -35.74
C ARG A 186 11.39 5.04 -35.37
N PRO A 187 10.48 4.99 -36.37
CA PRO A 187 9.04 4.88 -36.15
C PRO A 187 8.61 3.64 -35.35
N GLU A 188 9.28 2.51 -35.54
CA GLU A 188 8.91 1.25 -34.89
C GLU A 188 9.16 1.34 -33.38
N LEU A 189 10.26 1.99 -32.97
CA LEU A 189 10.55 2.21 -31.56
C LEU A 189 9.64 3.28 -30.94
N ARG A 190 9.22 4.27 -31.73
CA ARG A 190 8.23 5.26 -31.31
C ARG A 190 6.92 4.58 -30.90
N ALA A 191 6.44 3.61 -31.68
CA ALA A 191 5.21 2.88 -31.37
C ALA A 191 5.25 2.17 -29.99
N VAL A 192 6.45 1.81 -29.50
CA VAL A 192 6.63 1.14 -28.20
C VAL A 192 6.78 2.14 -27.05
N LEU A 193 7.52 3.24 -27.27
CA LEU A 193 7.98 4.13 -26.19
C LEU A 193 7.31 5.51 -26.18
N GLU A 194 6.42 5.83 -27.13
CA GLU A 194 5.76 7.14 -27.19
C GLU A 194 4.99 7.46 -25.91
N LYS A 195 4.26 6.47 -25.37
CA LYS A 195 3.48 6.63 -24.13
C LYS A 195 4.33 6.92 -22.90
N THR A 196 5.60 6.51 -22.91
CA THR A 196 6.58 6.71 -21.82
C THR A 196 7.70 7.67 -22.22
N LEU A 197 7.44 8.55 -23.21
CA LEU A 197 8.35 9.62 -23.62
C LEU A 197 9.75 9.11 -24.00
N GLY A 198 9.85 7.96 -24.66
CA GLY A 198 11.14 7.41 -25.12
C GLY A 198 11.97 6.75 -24.01
N VAL A 199 11.37 6.44 -22.86
CA VAL A 199 12.03 5.71 -21.76
C VAL A 199 11.32 4.36 -21.58
N PRO A 200 12.01 3.21 -21.64
CA PRO A 200 11.40 1.94 -21.30
C PRO A 200 11.15 1.95 -19.78
N LEU A 201 9.89 1.85 -19.34
CA LEU A 201 9.52 1.85 -17.92
C LEU A 201 8.89 0.52 -17.46
N PHE A 202 8.42 -0.30 -18.40
CA PHE A 202 7.79 -1.58 -18.12
C PHE A 202 8.55 -2.78 -18.70
N GLN A 203 8.38 -3.95 -18.10
CA GLN A 203 8.99 -5.20 -18.60
C GLN A 203 8.56 -5.51 -20.04
N GLU A 204 7.27 -5.35 -20.33
CA GLU A 204 6.71 -5.62 -21.65
C GLU A 204 7.25 -4.65 -22.71
N GLN A 205 7.53 -3.39 -22.33
CA GLN A 205 8.20 -2.44 -23.21
C GLN A 205 9.65 -2.83 -23.47
N ALA A 206 10.38 -3.20 -22.42
CA ALA A 206 11.77 -3.68 -22.52
C ALA A 206 11.88 -4.87 -23.49
N MET A 207 10.98 -5.85 -23.37
CA MET A 207 10.93 -7.00 -24.30
C MET A 207 10.59 -6.56 -25.73
N LYS A 208 9.61 -5.67 -25.91
CA LYS A 208 9.25 -5.13 -27.25
C LYS A 208 10.40 -4.34 -27.88
N VAL A 209 11.18 -3.61 -27.10
CA VAL A 209 12.39 -2.91 -27.56
C VAL A 209 13.42 -3.91 -28.09
N ALA A 210 13.64 -5.03 -27.40
CA ALA A 210 14.56 -6.06 -27.88
C ALA A 210 14.08 -6.73 -29.20
N ILE A 211 12.78 -7.02 -29.29
CA ILE A 211 12.18 -7.63 -30.48
C ILE A 211 12.22 -6.68 -31.69
N VAL A 212 11.68 -5.47 -31.52
CA VAL A 212 11.52 -4.50 -32.61
C VAL A 212 12.83 -3.77 -32.94
N GLY A 213 13.60 -3.42 -31.90
CA GLY A 213 14.85 -2.67 -32.04
C GLY A 213 16.03 -3.55 -32.44
N ALA A 214 16.16 -4.74 -31.86
CA ALA A 214 17.32 -5.63 -32.07
C ALA A 214 17.00 -6.93 -32.79
N GLY A 215 15.74 -7.19 -33.15
CA GLY A 215 15.34 -8.38 -33.90
C GLY A 215 15.26 -9.67 -33.13
N PHE A 216 15.10 -9.60 -31.81
CA PHE A 216 14.96 -10.80 -31.00
C PHE A 216 13.66 -11.52 -31.34
N THR A 217 13.69 -12.84 -31.31
CA THR A 217 12.45 -13.64 -31.24
C THR A 217 11.78 -13.46 -29.86
N PRO A 218 10.46 -13.71 -29.73
CA PRO A 218 9.79 -13.66 -28.43
C PRO A 218 10.42 -14.56 -27.37
N ALA A 219 10.95 -15.73 -27.78
CA ALA A 219 11.64 -16.66 -26.90
C ALA A 219 12.97 -16.08 -26.38
N GLU A 220 13.77 -15.46 -27.26
CA GLU A 220 15.03 -14.80 -26.87
C GLU A 220 14.77 -13.57 -25.98
N ALA A 221 13.69 -12.84 -26.22
CA ALA A 221 13.31 -11.71 -25.37
C ALA A 221 12.90 -12.16 -23.95
N ASP A 222 12.21 -13.31 -23.81
CA ASP A 222 11.92 -13.88 -22.48
C ASP A 222 13.19 -14.44 -21.82
N GLN A 223 14.09 -15.06 -22.58
CA GLN A 223 15.39 -15.49 -22.05
C GLN A 223 16.21 -14.30 -21.53
N LEU A 224 16.27 -13.19 -22.28
CA LEU A 224 16.86 -11.94 -21.84
C LEU A 224 16.22 -11.47 -20.52
N ARG A 225 14.89 -11.41 -20.44
CA ARG A 225 14.17 -11.03 -19.21
C ARG A 225 14.54 -11.90 -18.01
N ARG A 226 14.61 -13.24 -18.19
CA ARG A 226 14.98 -14.18 -17.12
C ARG A 226 16.44 -14.01 -16.69
N ALA A 227 17.37 -13.89 -17.65
CA ALA A 227 18.79 -13.71 -17.38
C ALA A 227 19.08 -12.42 -16.60
N MET A 228 18.30 -11.36 -16.85
CA MET A 228 18.41 -10.10 -16.13
C MET A 228 17.93 -10.24 -14.67
N ALA A 229 16.97 -11.12 -14.37
CA ALA A 229 16.53 -11.39 -13.00
C ALA A 229 17.62 -12.05 -12.14
N THR A 230 18.47 -12.88 -12.73
CA THR A 230 19.59 -13.57 -12.07
C THR A 230 20.91 -12.78 -12.10
N PHE A 231 20.87 -11.54 -12.63
CA PHE A 231 22.04 -10.71 -12.91
C PHE A 231 22.98 -10.52 -11.72
N LYS A 232 22.41 -10.29 -10.53
CA LYS A 232 23.19 -10.05 -9.30
C LYS A 232 24.09 -11.23 -8.89
N PHE A 233 23.85 -12.43 -9.43
CA PHE A 233 24.46 -13.66 -8.94
C PHE A 233 25.32 -14.39 -9.97
N THR A 234 25.16 -14.17 -11.29
CA THR A 234 25.67 -15.12 -12.30
C THR A 234 26.50 -14.55 -13.46
N GLY A 235 26.62 -13.22 -13.63
CA GLY A 235 27.57 -12.62 -14.59
C GLY A 235 27.37 -12.93 -16.08
N GLY A 236 26.32 -13.65 -16.47
CA GLY A 236 26.12 -14.20 -17.83
C GLY A 236 25.51 -13.28 -18.89
N VAL A 237 25.65 -11.95 -18.78
CA VAL A 237 24.88 -10.99 -19.64
C VAL A 237 25.67 -10.43 -20.81
N SER A 238 26.98 -10.65 -20.88
CA SER A 238 27.83 -10.18 -21.98
C SER A 238 27.32 -10.62 -23.35
N HIS A 239 26.87 -11.88 -23.50
CA HIS A 239 26.34 -12.39 -24.77
C HIS A 239 25.06 -11.66 -25.25
N PHE A 240 24.15 -11.33 -24.32
CA PHE A 240 22.93 -10.60 -24.67
C PHE A 240 23.21 -9.13 -24.99
N SER A 241 24.23 -8.53 -24.37
CA SER A 241 24.69 -7.17 -24.66
C SER A 241 25.12 -7.03 -26.11
N GLU A 242 26.03 -7.91 -26.55
CA GLU A 242 26.55 -7.92 -27.92
C GLU A 242 25.43 -8.11 -28.94
N LYS A 243 24.54 -9.07 -28.69
CA LYS A 243 23.40 -9.36 -29.58
C LYS A 243 22.42 -8.19 -29.67
N LEU A 244 22.08 -7.56 -28.55
CA LEU A 244 21.15 -6.43 -28.53
C LEU A 244 21.76 -5.22 -29.25
N ILE A 245 22.99 -4.83 -28.88
CA ILE A 245 23.67 -3.67 -29.46
C ILE A 245 23.93 -3.90 -30.95
N GLY A 246 24.47 -5.06 -31.32
CA GLY A 246 24.73 -5.44 -32.71
C GLY A 246 23.43 -5.44 -33.53
N GLY A 247 22.38 -6.08 -33.03
CA GLY A 247 21.08 -6.15 -33.71
C GLY A 247 20.42 -4.78 -33.90
N MET A 248 20.62 -3.82 -32.98
CA MET A 248 20.18 -2.44 -33.14
C MET A 248 21.05 -1.67 -34.15
N VAL A 249 22.37 -1.83 -34.12
CA VAL A 249 23.27 -1.13 -35.06
C VAL A 249 23.05 -1.62 -36.51
N GLU A 250 22.87 -2.93 -36.72
CA GLU A 250 22.53 -3.50 -38.03
C GLU A 250 21.20 -2.98 -38.57
N ARG A 251 20.24 -2.75 -37.67
CA ARG A 251 18.98 -2.09 -37.96
C ARG A 251 19.11 -0.58 -37.95
N GLY A 252 20.32 -0.03 -38.07
CA GLY A 252 20.67 1.37 -38.22
C GLY A 252 20.15 2.30 -37.11
N TYR A 253 20.18 1.83 -35.87
CA TYR A 253 20.12 2.69 -34.68
C TYR A 253 21.53 3.19 -34.33
N PRO A 254 21.69 4.43 -33.83
CA PRO A 254 23.00 4.90 -33.35
C PRO A 254 23.56 4.01 -32.24
N ARG A 255 24.85 3.69 -32.28
CA ARG A 255 25.50 2.82 -31.27
C ARG A 255 25.32 3.35 -29.84
N GLU A 256 25.48 4.65 -29.64
CA GLU A 256 25.27 5.30 -28.33
C GLU A 256 23.84 5.11 -27.81
N PHE A 257 22.85 5.14 -28.71
CA PHE A 257 21.45 4.87 -28.35
C PHE A 257 21.25 3.41 -27.92
N ALA A 258 21.85 2.47 -28.65
CA ALA A 258 21.78 1.04 -28.33
C ALA A 258 22.45 0.71 -26.98
N GLU A 259 23.63 1.26 -26.72
CA GLU A 259 24.36 1.10 -25.45
C GLU A 259 23.60 1.71 -24.26
N ARG A 260 22.99 2.89 -24.45
CA ARG A 260 22.11 3.49 -23.43
C ARG A 260 20.87 2.63 -23.17
N THR A 261 20.25 2.12 -24.22
CA THR A 261 19.08 1.25 -24.12
C THR A 261 19.43 -0.03 -23.36
N PHE A 262 20.59 -0.64 -23.66
CA PHE A 262 21.07 -1.81 -22.93
C PHE A 262 21.29 -1.52 -21.44
N ARG A 263 21.95 -0.41 -21.07
CA ARG A 263 22.12 -0.01 -19.66
C ARG A 263 20.79 0.21 -18.93
N GLN A 264 19.82 0.83 -19.60
CA GLN A 264 18.47 0.97 -19.06
C GLN A 264 17.85 -0.41 -18.85
N LEU A 265 17.94 -1.29 -19.84
CA LEU A 265 17.49 -2.67 -19.72
C LEU A 265 18.15 -3.36 -18.52
N GLU A 266 19.46 -3.31 -18.32
CA GLU A 266 20.12 -3.94 -17.15
C GLU A 266 19.46 -3.60 -15.81
N GLY A 267 19.01 -2.35 -15.63
CA GLY A 267 18.26 -1.92 -14.43
C GLY A 267 16.91 -2.61 -14.22
N PHE A 268 16.29 -3.15 -15.29
CA PHE A 268 15.04 -3.93 -15.21
C PHE A 268 15.20 -5.31 -14.62
N GLY A 269 16.38 -5.92 -14.71
CA GLY A 269 16.57 -7.30 -14.28
C GLY A 269 16.13 -7.53 -12.85
N SER A 270 16.50 -6.63 -11.96
CA SER A 270 16.19 -6.76 -10.54
C SER A 270 14.84 -6.16 -10.12
N TYR A 271 14.19 -5.34 -10.97
CA TYR A 271 13.12 -4.43 -10.52
C TYR A 271 12.07 -4.08 -11.59
N GLY A 272 12.10 -4.74 -12.74
CA GLY A 272 11.15 -4.49 -13.80
C GLY A 272 9.73 -4.67 -13.31
N PHE A 273 8.83 -3.78 -13.69
CA PHE A 273 7.44 -3.84 -13.28
C PHE A 273 6.53 -4.12 -14.47
N PRO A 274 5.63 -5.13 -14.38
CA PRO A 274 4.67 -5.39 -15.44
C PRO A 274 3.71 -4.21 -15.64
N GLU A 275 3.51 -3.78 -16.88
CA GLU A 275 2.56 -2.72 -17.26
C GLU A 275 1.14 -3.09 -16.84
N SER A 276 0.76 -4.36 -17.04
CA SER A 276 -0.53 -4.91 -16.66
C SER A 276 -0.81 -4.78 -15.15
N HIS A 277 0.19 -5.09 -14.33
CA HIS A 277 0.08 -5.00 -12.88
C HIS A 277 0.05 -3.53 -12.41
N ALA A 278 0.85 -2.67 -13.04
CA ALA A 278 0.80 -1.22 -12.82
C ALA A 278 -0.57 -0.63 -13.15
N ALA A 279 -1.18 -1.05 -14.26
CA ALA A 279 -2.49 -0.60 -14.66
C ALA A 279 -3.56 -1.03 -13.65
N SER A 280 -3.52 -2.27 -13.17
CA SER A 280 -4.43 -2.75 -12.13
C SER A 280 -4.33 -1.92 -10.84
N PHE A 281 -3.12 -1.63 -10.37
CA PHE A 281 -2.92 -0.82 -9.17
C PHE A 281 -3.31 0.65 -9.37
N ALA A 282 -3.05 1.21 -10.54
CA ALA A 282 -3.45 2.57 -10.88
C ALA A 282 -4.98 2.77 -10.82
N LYS A 283 -5.79 1.74 -11.11
CA LYS A 283 -7.25 1.81 -10.91
C LYS A 283 -7.62 2.03 -9.45
N ILE A 284 -6.95 1.34 -8.52
CA ILE A 284 -7.20 1.50 -7.08
C ILE A 284 -6.68 2.86 -6.60
N SER A 285 -5.50 3.30 -7.09
CA SER A 285 -5.00 4.66 -6.85
C SER A 285 -6.01 5.71 -7.27
N TYR A 286 -6.49 5.65 -8.51
CA TYR A 286 -7.51 6.57 -9.02
C TYR A 286 -8.79 6.52 -8.20
N ALA A 287 -9.34 5.34 -7.92
CA ALA A 287 -10.57 5.20 -7.14
C ALA A 287 -10.44 5.80 -5.72
N SER A 288 -9.31 5.57 -5.05
CA SER A 288 -9.04 6.15 -3.73
C SER A 288 -8.88 7.67 -3.78
N SER A 289 -8.23 8.21 -4.83
CA SER A 289 -8.11 9.65 -5.04
C SER A 289 -9.45 10.30 -5.41
N TRP A 290 -10.27 9.63 -6.22
CA TRP A 290 -11.63 10.08 -6.55
C TRP A 290 -12.49 10.18 -5.29
N MET A 291 -12.47 9.15 -4.44
CA MET A 291 -13.20 9.14 -3.18
C MET A 291 -12.70 10.26 -2.25
N LYS A 292 -11.38 10.45 -2.12
CA LYS A 292 -10.80 11.55 -1.35
C LYS A 292 -11.25 12.92 -1.87
N HIS A 293 -11.24 13.13 -3.19
CA HIS A 293 -11.56 14.42 -3.78
C HIS A 293 -13.05 14.77 -3.63
N HIS A 294 -13.94 13.85 -3.98
CA HIS A 294 -15.39 14.11 -4.02
C HIS A 294 -16.08 13.91 -2.67
N HIS A 295 -15.58 12.98 -1.86
CA HIS A 295 -16.18 12.57 -0.59
C HIS A 295 -15.11 12.37 0.50
N PRO A 296 -14.36 13.43 0.86
CA PRO A 296 -13.30 13.35 1.88
C PRO A 296 -13.83 12.91 3.26
N ASP A 297 -15.11 13.15 3.54
CA ASP A 297 -15.82 12.66 4.73
C ASP A 297 -15.93 11.14 4.75
N VAL A 298 -16.44 10.55 3.66
CA VAL A 298 -16.54 9.10 3.50
C VAL A 298 -15.14 8.47 3.48
N PHE A 299 -14.20 9.07 2.75
CA PHE A 299 -12.83 8.58 2.66
C PHE A 299 -12.15 8.54 4.04
N CYS A 300 -12.27 9.62 4.82
CA CYS A 300 -11.74 9.69 6.17
C CYS A 300 -12.35 8.61 7.07
N ALA A 301 -13.68 8.47 7.10
CA ALA A 301 -14.35 7.48 7.92
C ALA A 301 -13.92 6.04 7.55
N ALA A 302 -13.90 5.73 6.25
CA ALA A 302 -13.50 4.41 5.74
C ALA A 302 -12.03 4.09 6.05
N LEU A 303 -11.12 5.06 5.84
CA LEU A 303 -9.69 4.88 6.10
C LEU A 303 -9.41 4.68 7.58
N MET A 304 -10.09 5.43 8.46
CA MET A 304 -10.00 5.26 9.91
C MET A 304 -10.52 3.89 10.37
N ASN A 305 -11.55 3.36 9.70
CA ASN A 305 -12.11 2.04 9.98
C ASN A 305 -11.30 0.88 9.38
N ALA A 306 -10.42 1.17 8.42
CA ALA A 306 -9.52 0.18 7.82
C ALA A 306 -8.17 0.05 8.57
N GLN A 307 -7.90 0.91 9.56
CA GLN A 307 -6.67 0.85 10.36
C GLN A 307 -6.54 -0.46 11.16
N PRO A 308 -5.32 -1.02 11.33
CA PRO A 308 -4.02 -0.44 10.93
C PRO A 308 -3.68 -0.68 9.44
N MET A 309 -3.46 0.40 8.67
CA MET A 309 -2.96 0.33 7.29
C MET A 309 -2.44 1.69 6.80
N GLY A 310 -1.70 1.70 5.69
CA GLY A 310 -1.17 2.94 5.09
C GLY A 310 0.03 3.52 5.86
N PHE A 311 0.50 4.70 5.44
CA PHE A 311 1.70 5.34 6.00
C PHE A 311 1.43 6.33 7.13
N TYR A 312 0.18 6.75 7.30
CA TYR A 312 -0.17 7.91 8.11
C TYR A 312 -0.93 7.52 9.37
N ALA A 313 -0.57 8.18 10.47
CA ALA A 313 -1.25 7.96 11.75
C ALA A 313 -2.69 8.53 11.70
N PRO A 314 -3.62 7.99 12.50
CA PRO A 314 -5.00 8.47 12.59
C PRO A 314 -5.15 10.00 12.73
N ALA A 315 -4.28 10.63 13.53
CA ALA A 315 -4.30 12.08 13.72
C ALA A 315 -4.00 12.87 12.43
N GLN A 316 -3.14 12.34 11.56
CA GLN A 316 -2.82 12.97 10.27
C GLN A 316 -3.98 12.84 9.29
N ILE A 317 -4.65 11.69 9.27
CA ILE A 317 -5.86 11.45 8.46
C ILE A 317 -6.98 12.42 8.87
N VAL A 318 -7.22 12.57 10.19
CA VAL A 318 -8.22 13.51 10.71
C VAL A 318 -7.87 14.96 10.36
N ARG A 319 -6.59 15.32 10.41
CA ARG A 319 -6.13 16.65 10.03
C ARG A 319 -6.36 16.91 8.54
N ASP A 320 -5.98 15.96 7.68
CA ASP A 320 -6.17 16.04 6.22
C ASP A 320 -7.65 16.25 5.87
N ALA A 321 -8.56 15.46 6.47
CA ALA A 321 -9.99 15.62 6.27
C ALA A 321 -10.50 17.03 6.68
N ARG A 322 -9.99 17.57 7.79
CA ARG A 322 -10.33 18.94 8.23
C ARG A 322 -9.81 20.01 7.27
N GLU A 323 -8.62 19.82 6.73
CA GLU A 323 -8.05 20.70 5.69
C GLU A 323 -8.88 20.66 4.39
N HIS A 324 -9.60 19.55 4.14
CA HIS A 324 -10.59 19.41 3.06
C HIS A 324 -12.00 19.89 3.44
N GLY A 325 -12.18 20.55 4.58
CA GLY A 325 -13.46 21.11 5.02
C GLY A 325 -14.41 20.11 5.69
N VAL A 326 -13.95 18.90 6.03
CA VAL A 326 -14.75 17.92 6.77
C VAL A 326 -14.75 18.24 8.25
N VAL A 327 -15.93 18.26 8.87
CA VAL A 327 -16.05 18.35 10.32
C VAL A 327 -15.84 16.96 10.93
N VAL A 328 -14.79 16.83 11.75
CA VAL A 328 -14.49 15.59 12.48
C VAL A 328 -14.78 15.77 13.96
N ARG A 329 -15.77 15.03 14.45
CA ARG A 329 -16.23 15.04 15.84
C ARG A 329 -15.53 13.93 16.66
N PRO A 330 -15.13 14.22 17.91
CA PRO A 330 -14.41 13.27 18.75
C PRO A 330 -15.26 12.05 19.14
N PRO A 331 -14.64 10.98 19.67
CA PRO A 331 -15.39 9.88 20.27
C PRO A 331 -16.34 10.40 21.36
N CYS A 332 -17.55 9.85 21.44
CA CYS A 332 -18.57 10.25 22.40
C CYS A 332 -19.32 9.02 22.90
N VAL A 333 -19.48 8.88 24.22
CA VAL A 333 -20.19 7.73 24.81
C VAL A 333 -21.67 7.68 24.45
N ASN A 334 -22.30 8.80 24.09
CA ASN A 334 -23.70 8.84 23.68
C ASN A 334 -23.91 8.76 22.15
N ALA A 335 -22.89 9.05 21.33
CA ALA A 335 -23.04 9.13 19.87
C ALA A 335 -22.20 8.11 19.09
N SER A 336 -20.95 7.85 19.50
CA SER A 336 -20.03 7.01 18.72
C SER A 336 -20.43 5.53 18.73
N ARG A 337 -20.38 4.89 17.57
CA ARG A 337 -20.34 3.42 17.47
C ARG A 337 -18.89 2.92 17.66
N TRP A 338 -18.66 1.61 17.51
CA TRP A 338 -17.30 1.08 17.51
C TRP A 338 -16.47 1.68 16.38
N ASP A 339 -17.00 1.62 15.17
CA ASP A 339 -16.44 2.23 13.97
C ASP A 339 -16.84 3.70 13.82
N CYS A 340 -16.07 4.44 13.03
CA CYS A 340 -16.40 5.80 12.64
C CYS A 340 -17.65 5.80 11.76
N THR A 341 -18.51 6.80 11.97
CA THR A 341 -19.82 6.93 11.30
C THR A 341 -19.95 8.33 10.71
N LEU A 342 -20.91 8.52 9.80
CA LEU A 342 -21.23 9.81 9.21
C LEU A 342 -22.50 10.37 9.86
N GLU A 343 -22.49 11.67 10.16
CA GLU A 343 -23.60 12.39 10.78
C GLU A 343 -24.01 13.57 9.88
N PRO A 344 -25.32 13.87 9.71
CA PRO A 344 -25.77 15.06 9.01
C PRO A 344 -25.10 16.34 9.53
N TYR A 345 -24.57 17.13 8.59
CA TYR A 345 -23.93 18.41 8.87
C TYR A 345 -24.30 19.40 7.76
N GLY A 346 -24.59 20.65 8.12
CA GLY A 346 -25.25 21.65 7.24
C GLY A 346 -24.39 22.19 6.09
N GLY A 347 -23.74 21.33 5.32
CA GLY A 347 -22.90 21.68 4.16
C GLY A 347 -22.79 20.53 3.15
N ARG A 348 -21.78 20.60 2.27
CA ARG A 348 -21.54 19.58 1.22
C ARG A 348 -21.19 18.20 1.79
N TYR A 349 -20.53 18.16 2.95
CA TYR A 349 -19.99 16.96 3.56
C TYR A 349 -20.72 16.63 4.86
N LEU A 350 -20.86 15.35 5.15
CA LEU A 350 -21.29 14.84 6.44
C LEU A 350 -20.17 15.02 7.46
N ALA A 351 -20.54 15.16 8.73
CA ALA A 351 -19.57 15.16 9.80
C ALA A 351 -19.10 13.72 10.08
N VAL A 352 -17.80 13.51 10.23
CA VAL A 352 -17.23 12.23 10.63
C VAL A 352 -17.24 12.14 12.14
N ARG A 353 -18.01 11.20 12.71
CA ARG A 353 -17.93 10.82 14.11
C ARG A 353 -16.86 9.77 14.30
N LEU A 354 -15.83 10.09 15.07
CA LEU A 354 -14.81 9.09 15.44
C LEU A 354 -15.43 7.97 16.28
N GLY A 355 -15.12 6.72 15.90
CA GLY A 355 -15.56 5.53 16.60
C GLY A 355 -14.80 5.30 17.91
N LEU A 356 -15.42 4.54 18.83
CA LEU A 356 -14.81 4.14 20.10
C LEU A 356 -13.49 3.36 19.92
N ARG A 357 -13.30 2.70 18.77
CA ARG A 357 -12.05 2.00 18.43
C ARG A 357 -10.80 2.89 18.39
N GLN A 358 -10.98 4.21 18.28
CA GLN A 358 -9.87 5.17 18.30
C GLN A 358 -9.37 5.45 19.72
N ILE A 359 -10.09 5.00 20.75
CA ILE A 359 -9.70 5.12 22.14
C ILE A 359 -8.68 4.03 22.46
N ARG A 360 -7.46 4.44 22.77
CA ARG A 360 -6.32 3.54 22.96
C ARG A 360 -6.61 2.54 24.10
N GLY A 361 -6.50 1.25 23.78
CA GLY A 361 -6.63 0.15 24.74
C GLY A 361 -8.07 -0.20 25.11
N LEU A 362 -9.09 0.48 24.58
CA LEU A 362 -10.49 0.07 24.77
C LEU A 362 -10.74 -1.19 23.94
N SER A 363 -11.31 -2.22 24.56
CA SER A 363 -11.64 -3.47 23.85
C SER A 363 -12.94 -3.31 23.05
N ASN A 364 -13.08 -4.07 21.96
CA ASN A 364 -14.32 -4.10 21.20
C ASN A 364 -15.50 -4.63 22.05
N ALA A 365 -15.24 -5.61 22.93
CA ALA A 365 -16.24 -6.16 23.83
C ALA A 365 -16.78 -5.10 24.81
N ASP A 366 -15.91 -4.27 25.41
CA ASP A 366 -16.35 -3.17 26.28
C ASP A 366 -17.10 -2.10 25.48
N GLY A 367 -16.60 -1.75 24.30
CA GLY A 367 -17.27 -0.83 23.37
C GLY A 367 -18.69 -1.28 23.02
N ALA A 368 -18.87 -2.57 22.73
CA ALA A 368 -20.17 -3.17 22.44
C ALA A 368 -21.13 -3.10 23.63
N LYS A 369 -20.65 -3.39 24.85
CA LYS A 369 -21.45 -3.24 26.08
C LYS A 369 -21.93 -1.81 26.30
N ILE A 370 -21.05 -0.83 26.10
CA ILE A 370 -21.38 0.60 26.23
C ILE A 370 -22.44 1.00 25.21
N VAL A 371 -22.26 0.58 23.94
CA VAL A 371 -23.20 0.90 22.87
C VAL A 371 -24.56 0.24 23.11
N GLY A 372 -24.60 -1.02 23.57
CA GLY A 372 -25.85 -1.72 23.90
C GLY A 372 -26.58 -1.09 25.08
N ALA A 373 -25.85 -0.70 26.14
CA ALA A 373 -26.46 -0.13 27.34
C ALA A 373 -27.17 1.22 27.11
N ARG A 374 -26.78 1.98 26.08
CA ARG A 374 -27.42 3.27 25.74
C ARG A 374 -28.55 3.19 24.72
N GLU A 375 -28.88 2.01 24.19
CA GLU A 375 -29.91 1.91 23.13
C GLU A 375 -31.29 2.36 23.60
N LEU A 376 -31.62 2.13 24.87
CA LEU A 376 -32.91 2.52 25.44
C LEU A 376 -32.97 4.02 25.79
N THR A 377 -31.92 4.54 26.42
CA THR A 377 -31.83 5.94 26.85
C THR A 377 -30.38 6.42 26.81
N ALA A 378 -30.18 7.70 26.51
CA ALA A 378 -28.85 8.31 26.60
C ALA A 378 -28.29 8.19 28.03
N PHE A 379 -26.97 8.13 28.16
CA PHE A 379 -26.35 8.26 29.47
C PHE A 379 -26.42 9.70 29.96
N GLU A 380 -26.47 9.89 31.28
CA GLU A 380 -26.53 11.23 31.90
C GLU A 380 -25.22 11.62 32.60
N SER A 381 -24.40 10.64 32.98
CA SER A 381 -23.15 10.87 33.71
C SER A 381 -22.12 9.76 33.49
N VAL A 382 -20.90 9.98 33.97
CA VAL A 382 -19.82 8.96 33.95
C VAL A 382 -20.20 7.73 34.80
N GLU A 383 -20.85 7.96 35.94
CA GLU A 383 -21.32 6.89 36.82
C GLU A 383 -22.45 6.07 36.19
N ASP A 384 -23.37 6.75 35.48
CA ASP A 384 -24.45 6.09 34.74
C ASP A 384 -23.90 5.16 33.65
N VAL A 385 -22.89 5.61 32.90
CA VAL A 385 -22.18 4.78 31.92
C VAL A 385 -21.60 3.53 32.59
N TRP A 386 -20.91 3.70 33.71
CA TRP A 386 -20.29 2.58 34.42
C TRP A 386 -21.32 1.57 34.93
N ARG A 387 -22.38 2.03 35.62
CA ARG A 387 -23.42 1.19 36.21
C ARG A 387 -24.21 0.42 35.16
N ARG A 388 -24.63 1.10 34.08
CA ARG A 388 -25.49 0.48 33.04
C ARG A 388 -24.73 -0.39 32.04
N SER A 389 -23.49 -0.02 31.70
CA SER A 389 -22.70 -0.83 30.75
C SER A 389 -22.05 -2.05 31.39
N GLY A 390 -21.87 -2.06 32.71
CA GLY A 390 -21.22 -3.16 33.43
C GLY A 390 -19.78 -3.42 33.01
N VAL A 391 -19.13 -2.44 32.38
CA VAL A 391 -17.71 -2.54 32.02
C VAL A 391 -16.84 -2.27 33.24
N GLN A 392 -15.63 -2.83 33.22
CA GLN A 392 -14.67 -2.61 34.29
C GLN A 392 -14.25 -1.14 34.36
N ARG A 393 -13.90 -0.66 35.55
CA ARG A 393 -13.44 0.73 35.76
C ARG A 393 -12.31 1.12 34.80
N ALA A 394 -11.39 0.20 34.50
CA ALA A 394 -10.31 0.41 33.54
C ALA A 394 -10.80 0.81 32.12
N ALA A 395 -11.97 0.35 31.69
CA ALA A 395 -12.58 0.78 30.42
C ALA A 395 -13.11 2.21 30.51
N ILE A 396 -13.71 2.59 31.64
CA ILE A 396 -14.18 3.96 31.90
C ILE A 396 -13.00 4.95 31.97
N GLU A 397 -11.88 4.55 32.58
CA GLU A 397 -10.64 5.35 32.61
C GLU A 397 -10.14 5.64 31.19
N LYS A 398 -10.13 4.62 30.31
CA LYS A 398 -9.76 4.79 28.90
C LYS A 398 -10.71 5.73 28.14
N LEU A 399 -12.03 5.66 28.40
CA LEU A 399 -13.00 6.59 27.82
C LEU A 399 -12.73 8.03 28.26
N ALA A 400 -12.38 8.24 29.52
CA ALA A 400 -12.03 9.56 30.04
C ALA A 400 -10.74 10.09 29.38
N ASP A 401 -9.70 9.26 29.28
CA ASP A 401 -8.47 9.60 28.56
C ASP A 401 -8.74 9.94 27.08
N GLY A 402 -9.69 9.25 26.47
CA GLY A 402 -10.17 9.48 25.10
C GLY A 402 -11.07 10.71 24.93
N ASP A 403 -11.34 11.49 26.00
CA ASP A 403 -12.24 12.65 26.00
C ASP A 403 -13.68 12.31 25.54
N ALA A 404 -14.13 11.10 25.84
CA ALA A 404 -15.42 10.58 25.37
C ALA A 404 -16.65 11.10 26.15
N PHE A 405 -16.42 11.83 27.24
CA PHE A 405 -17.43 12.35 28.17
C PHE A 405 -17.73 13.86 27.99
N HIS A 406 -17.23 14.48 26.92
CA HIS A 406 -17.40 15.91 26.65
C HIS A 406 -18.89 16.33 26.57
N ASN A 407 -19.79 15.41 26.21
CA ASN A 407 -21.24 15.63 26.21
C ASN A 407 -21.83 15.88 27.61
N PHE A 408 -21.13 15.51 28.68
CA PHE A 408 -21.51 15.80 30.07
C PHE A 408 -20.83 17.06 30.62
N GLY A 409 -20.18 17.86 29.77
CA GLY A 409 -19.35 19.00 30.18
C GLY A 409 -18.08 18.57 30.93
N ALA A 410 -17.70 17.29 30.87
CA ALA A 410 -16.49 16.78 31.48
C ALA A 410 -15.40 16.65 30.41
N ASP A 411 -14.40 17.53 30.45
CA ASP A 411 -13.16 17.32 29.70
C ASP A 411 -12.38 16.11 30.23
N ARG A 412 -11.34 15.70 29.51
CA ARG A 412 -10.42 14.61 29.91
C ARG A 412 -10.07 14.61 31.41
N ARG A 413 -9.68 15.76 31.98
CA ARG A 413 -9.22 15.84 33.38
C ARG A 413 -10.40 15.66 34.33
N HIS A 414 -11.50 16.37 34.10
CA HIS A 414 -12.72 16.25 34.90
C HIS A 414 -13.31 14.84 34.82
N GLY A 415 -13.28 14.22 33.63
CA GLY A 415 -13.67 12.83 33.41
C GLY A 415 -12.87 11.89 34.30
N LEU A 416 -11.53 11.97 34.25
CA LEU A 416 -10.66 11.14 35.09
C LEU A 416 -10.91 11.33 36.59
N TRP A 417 -11.18 12.56 37.04
CA TRP A 417 -11.56 12.83 38.43
C TRP A 417 -12.87 12.15 38.82
N LYS A 418 -13.89 12.22 37.96
CA LYS A 418 -15.16 11.51 38.17
C LYS A 418 -14.95 9.99 38.23
N VAL A 419 -14.10 9.44 37.36
CA VAL A 419 -13.76 8.01 37.37
C VAL A 419 -13.04 7.59 38.65
N ARG A 420 -12.15 8.43 39.18
CA ARG A 420 -11.48 8.16 40.46
C ARG A 420 -12.43 8.13 41.65
N GLY A 421 -13.53 8.89 41.58
CA GLY A 421 -14.60 8.89 42.57
C GLY A 421 -15.53 7.68 42.51
N LEU A 422 -15.43 6.85 41.46
CA LEU A 422 -16.17 5.58 41.39
C LEU A 422 -15.60 4.58 42.40
N GLY A 423 -16.48 3.84 43.08
CA GLY A 423 -16.09 2.73 43.96
C GLY A 423 -15.47 1.55 43.20
N GLU A 424 -15.21 0.44 43.91
CA GLU A 424 -14.72 -0.80 43.28
C GLU A 424 -15.80 -1.56 42.50
N ALA A 425 -17.07 -1.41 42.92
CA ALA A 425 -18.23 -2.01 42.28
C ALA A 425 -19.41 -1.03 42.22
N PRO A 426 -20.28 -1.10 41.19
CA PRO A 426 -21.47 -0.26 41.11
C PRO A 426 -22.37 -0.53 42.32
N LEU A 427 -22.84 0.52 42.99
CA LEU A 427 -23.80 0.36 44.08
C LEU A 427 -25.18 -0.06 43.52
N PRO A 428 -25.96 -0.86 44.29
CA PRO A 428 -27.22 -1.47 43.85
C PRO A 428 -28.19 -0.54 43.15
#